data_AF-A0A953QB21-F1
#
_entry.id   AF-A0A953QB21-F1
#
_cell.length_a   1.000
_cell.length_b   1.000
_cell.length_c   1.000
_cell.angle_alpha   90.00
_cell.angle_beta   90.00
_cell.angle_gamma   90.00
#
_symmetry.space_group_name_H-M   'P 1'
#
loop_
_entity.id
_entity.type
_entity.pdbx_description
1 polymer ?
#
loop_
_entity_poly.entity_id
_entity_poly.type
_entity_poly.pdbx_seq_one_letter_code
_entity_poly.pdbx_strand_id
1 'polypeptide(L)'
;MRLLAALLLAFSLPGSHPAPPQRSPVDHPRPQPSRKGGKWYMAENGHAVYCYGPVMVLKEPKGDLQRVATFCQGGRTIVPLKE
;
A
#
# COMPACT_ATOMS: atom_id res chain seq x y z
N MET A 1 26.21 36.65 34.48
CA MET A 1 25.47 35.38 34.70
C MET A 1 24.13 35.29 33.98
N ARG A 2 23.29 36.33 33.95
CA ARG A 2 21.95 36.25 33.32
C ARG A 2 21.94 35.97 31.81
N LEU A 3 22.92 36.48 31.06
CA LEU A 3 23.03 36.27 29.61
C LEU A 3 23.36 34.82 29.23
N LEU A 4 24.18 34.14 30.02
CA LEU A 4 24.54 32.72 29.80
C LEU A 4 23.34 31.80 30.05
N ALA A 5 22.54 32.10 31.07
CA ALA A 5 21.32 31.37 31.37
C ALA A 5 20.28 31.49 30.24
N ALA A 6 20.14 32.67 29.65
CA ALA A 6 19.24 32.90 28.52
C ALA A 6 19.68 32.12 27.26
N LEU A 7 20.99 32.02 27.01
CA LEU A 7 21.53 31.29 25.86
C LEU A 7 21.32 29.76 25.99
N LEU A 8 21.50 29.23 27.19
CA LEU A 8 21.26 27.81 27.50
C LEU A 8 19.79 27.43 27.34
N LEU A 9 18.86 28.32 27.69
CA LEU A 9 17.43 28.11 27.49
C LEU A 9 17.06 28.09 26.00
N ALA A 10 17.67 28.95 25.17
CA ALA A 10 17.40 28.97 23.73
C ALA A 10 17.83 27.68 23.01
N PHE A 11 18.89 27.02 23.48
CA PHE A 11 19.35 25.73 22.92
C PHE A 11 18.54 24.52 23.39
N SER A 12 17.64 24.68 24.37
CA SER A 12 16.82 23.59 24.91
C SER A 12 15.48 23.42 24.19
N LEU A 13 15.17 24.25 23.20
CA LEU A 13 13.95 24.09 22.41
C LEU A 13 14.08 22.84 21.50
N PRO A 14 13.18 21.85 21.63
CA PRO A 14 13.13 20.73 20.70
C PRO A 14 12.89 21.25 19.28
N GLY A 15 13.76 20.89 18.35
CA GLY A 15 13.67 21.32 16.96
C GLY A 15 12.35 20.88 16.33
N SER A 16 11.70 21.78 15.61
CA SER A 16 10.52 21.43 14.81
C SER A 16 10.97 20.55 13.65
N HIS A 17 10.77 19.24 13.77
CA HIS A 17 10.95 18.34 12.65
C HIS A 17 9.87 18.63 11.59
N PRO A 18 10.24 18.80 10.32
CA PRO A 18 9.26 18.96 9.26
C PRO A 18 8.38 17.72 9.21
N ALA A 19 7.05 17.93 9.22
CA ALA A 19 6.10 16.85 9.04
C ALA A 19 6.37 16.14 7.71
N PRO A 20 6.28 14.80 7.64
CA PRO A 20 6.41 14.10 6.38
C PRO A 20 5.36 14.62 5.37
N PRO A 21 5.70 14.69 4.07
CA PRO A 21 4.77 15.18 3.06
C PRO A 21 3.49 14.36 3.08
N GLN A 22 2.35 15.06 3.05
CA GLN A 22 1.04 14.45 2.96
C GLN A 22 0.99 13.63 1.66
N ARG A 23 0.88 12.30 1.77
CA ARG A 23 0.64 11.45 0.60
C ARG A 23 -0.76 11.75 0.09
N SER A 24 -0.86 12.22 -1.14
CA SER A 24 -2.15 12.34 -1.82
C SER A 24 -2.82 10.97 -1.85
N PRO A 25 -4.14 10.87 -1.56
CA PRO A 25 -4.88 9.66 -1.81
C PRO A 25 -4.66 9.26 -3.27
N VAL A 26 -4.20 8.04 -3.50
CA VAL A 26 -4.13 7.48 -4.86
C VAL A 26 -5.55 7.50 -5.39
N ASP A 27 -5.75 8.10 -6.57
CA ASP A 27 -7.03 8.14 -7.25
C ASP A 27 -7.68 6.76 -7.17
N HIS A 28 -8.78 6.68 -6.42
CA HIS A 28 -9.52 5.44 -6.31
C HIS A 28 -10.00 5.08 -7.72
N PRO A 29 -9.72 3.87 -8.22
CA PRO A 29 -10.29 3.42 -9.47
C PRO A 29 -11.81 3.62 -9.41
N ARG A 30 -12.38 4.22 -10.47
CA ARG A 30 -13.82 4.41 -10.65
C ARG A 30 -14.58 3.23 -10.03
N PRO A 31 -15.63 3.44 -9.22
CA PRO A 31 -16.36 2.34 -8.60
C PRO A 31 -16.84 1.37 -9.67
N GLN A 32 -16.13 0.26 -9.83
CA GLN A 32 -16.61 -0.83 -10.66
C GLN A 32 -17.83 -1.43 -9.96
N PRO A 33 -18.86 -1.85 -10.70
CA PRO A 33 -20.06 -2.43 -10.12
C PRO A 33 -19.65 -3.52 -9.13
N SER A 34 -20.11 -3.40 -7.88
CA SER A 34 -19.77 -4.30 -6.80
C SER A 34 -20.32 -5.69 -7.13
N ARG A 35 -19.47 -6.55 -7.71
CA ARG A 35 -19.80 -7.95 -7.90
C ARG A 35 -19.86 -8.59 -6.51
N LYS A 36 -21.00 -9.20 -6.16
CA LYS A 36 -21.12 -9.88 -4.86
C LYS A 36 -20.20 -11.10 -4.83
N GLY A 37 -19.59 -11.38 -3.66
CA GLY A 37 -18.82 -12.61 -3.45
C GLY A 37 -17.31 -12.55 -3.69
N GLY A 38 -16.72 -11.34 -3.79
CA GLY A 38 -15.27 -11.20 -3.85
C GLY A 38 -14.57 -11.45 -2.51
N LYS A 39 -13.25 -11.61 -2.56
CA LYS A 39 -12.37 -11.77 -1.40
C LYS A 39 -11.21 -10.78 -1.49
N TRP A 40 -10.73 -10.36 -0.33
CA TRP A 40 -9.50 -9.57 -0.23
C TRP A 40 -8.28 -10.48 -0.26
N TYR A 41 -7.27 -10.10 -1.04
CA TYR A 41 -6.00 -10.78 -1.13
C TYR A 41 -4.85 -9.78 -0.99
N MET A 42 -3.71 -10.25 -0.51
CA MET A 42 -2.47 -9.47 -0.52
C MET A 42 -1.78 -9.69 -1.85
N ALA A 43 -1.61 -8.63 -2.64
CA ALA A 43 -0.83 -8.70 -3.87
C ALA A 43 0.67 -8.80 -3.55
N GLU A 44 1.45 -9.37 -4.47
CA GLU A 44 2.89 -9.55 -4.30
C GLU A 44 3.64 -8.25 -4.04
N ASN A 45 3.18 -7.15 -4.64
CA ASN A 45 3.74 -5.81 -4.45
C ASN A 45 3.27 -5.11 -3.14
N GLY A 46 2.55 -5.82 -2.27
CA GLY A 46 2.28 -5.39 -0.90
C GLY A 46 1.01 -4.56 -0.69
N HIS A 47 0.13 -4.41 -1.67
CA HIS A 47 -1.19 -3.79 -1.46
C HIS A 47 -2.33 -4.82 -1.42
N ALA A 48 -3.39 -4.51 -0.68
CA ALA A 48 -4.59 -5.33 -0.64
C ALA A 48 -5.43 -5.11 -1.92
N VAL A 49 -5.86 -6.21 -2.56
CA VAL A 49 -6.73 -6.20 -3.73
C VAL A 49 -8.01 -6.96 -3.44
N TYR A 50 -9.13 -6.44 -3.92
CA TYR A 50 -10.41 -7.14 -3.87
C TYR A 50 -10.67 -7.83 -5.21
N CYS A 51 -10.82 -9.16 -5.20
CA CYS A 51 -10.99 -9.97 -6.41
C CYS A 51 -12.20 -10.89 -6.32
N TYR A 52 -12.89 -11.06 -7.45
CA TYR A 52 -14.15 -11.79 -7.56
C TYR A 52 -13.99 -13.16 -8.22
N GLY A 53 -12.86 -13.40 -8.88
CA GLY A 53 -12.55 -14.65 -9.56
C GLY A 53 -11.88 -15.69 -8.66
N PRO A 54 -11.69 -16.91 -9.19
CA PRO A 54 -10.91 -17.93 -8.52
C PRO A 54 -9.43 -17.53 -8.38
N VAL A 55 -8.78 -18.14 -7.40
CA VAL A 55 -7.32 -18.15 -7.27
C VAL A 55 -6.80 -19.36 -8.04
N MET A 56 -5.79 -19.15 -8.88
CA MET A 56 -5.16 -20.19 -9.69
C MET A 56 -3.65 -20.17 -9.51
N VAL A 57 -2.99 -21.28 -9.83
CA VAL A 57 -1.53 -21.36 -9.86
C VAL A 57 -1.10 -21.37 -11.32
N LEU A 58 -0.24 -20.44 -11.73
CA LEU A 58 0.37 -20.42 -13.05
C LEU A 58 1.83 -20.85 -12.95
N LYS A 59 2.31 -21.55 -13.99
CA LYS A 59 3.73 -21.76 -14.20
C LYS A 59 4.35 -20.50 -14.81
N GLU A 60 5.35 -19.95 -14.14
CA GLU A 60 6.15 -18.88 -14.68
C GLU A 60 7.16 -19.41 -15.71
N PRO A 61 7.66 -18.55 -16.62
CA PRO A 61 8.68 -18.93 -17.60
C PRO A 61 9.96 -19.51 -16.97
N LYS A 62 10.26 -19.16 -15.72
CA LYS A 62 11.42 -19.66 -14.97
C LYS A 62 11.19 -21.01 -14.27
N GLY A 63 9.99 -21.57 -14.38
CA GLY A 63 9.60 -22.85 -13.76
C GLY A 63 8.96 -22.71 -12.38
N ASP A 64 8.92 -21.50 -11.82
CA ASP A 64 8.28 -21.22 -10.54
C ASP A 64 6.74 -21.29 -10.64
N LEU A 65 6.09 -21.58 -9.51
CA LEU A 65 4.64 -21.64 -9.38
C LEU A 65 4.12 -20.37 -8.71
N GLN A 66 3.39 -19.54 -9.47
CA GLN A 66 2.85 -18.28 -8.95
C GLN A 66 1.35 -18.38 -8.69
N ARG A 67 0.94 -18.09 -7.44
CA ARG A 67 -0.48 -17.96 -7.08
C ARG A 67 -1.00 -16.63 -7.58
N VAL A 68 -2.10 -16.64 -8.34
CA VAL A 68 -2.73 -15.43 -8.85
C VAL A 68 -4.23 -15.40 -8.52
N ALA A 69 -4.75 -14.23 -8.22
CA ALA A 69 -6.20 -13.98 -8.22
C ALA A 69 -6.64 -13.46 -9.58
N THR A 70 -7.83 -13.87 -10.02
CA THR A 70 -8.43 -13.39 -11.26
C THR A 70 -9.57 -12.42 -11.01
N PHE A 71 -9.83 -11.56 -12.00
CA PHE A 71 -10.94 -10.60 -11.99
C PHE A 71 -10.95 -9.72 -10.73
N CYS A 72 -9.99 -8.80 -10.63
CA CYS A 72 -9.81 -7.89 -9.51
C CYS A 72 -10.34 -6.48 -9.80
N GLN A 73 -10.70 -5.77 -8.73
CA GLN A 73 -11.14 -4.38 -8.78
C GLN A 73 -10.08 -3.48 -9.43
N GLY A 74 -10.52 -2.48 -10.18
CA GLY A 74 -9.65 -1.59 -10.94
C GLY A 74 -9.24 -2.15 -12.32
N GLY A 75 -10.02 -3.08 -12.87
CA GLY A 75 -9.80 -3.62 -14.22
C GLY A 75 -8.61 -4.58 -14.34
N ARG A 76 -8.11 -5.11 -13.23
CA ARG A 76 -6.97 -6.02 -13.23
C ARG A 76 -7.44 -7.46 -13.41
N THR A 77 -7.13 -8.07 -14.55
CA THR A 77 -7.60 -9.43 -14.89
C THR A 77 -6.86 -10.51 -14.12
N ILE A 78 -5.56 -10.33 -13.89
CA ILE A 78 -4.68 -11.26 -13.18
C ILE A 78 -3.84 -10.44 -12.20
N VAL A 79 -3.84 -10.83 -10.92
CA VAL A 79 -3.03 -10.20 -9.87
C VAL A 79 -2.21 -11.28 -9.17
N PRO A 80 -0.87 -11.22 -9.23
CA PRO A 80 0.00 -12.09 -8.44
C PRO A 80 -0.22 -11.86 -6.95
N LEU A 81 -0.36 -12.95 -6.21
CA LEU A 81 -0.60 -12.93 -4.77
C LEU A 81 0.70 -13.16 -4.02
N LYS A 82 0.82 -12.51 -2.88
CA LYS A 82 1.80 -12.89 -1.86
C LYS A 82 1.39 -14.25 -1.29
N GLU A 83 2.37 -15.11 -1.05
CA GLU A 83 2.18 -16.50 -0.59
C GLU A 83 1.16 -16.67 0.54
#